data_AF-A0A6A6WHU4-F1
#
_entry.id   AF-A0A6A6WHU4-F1
#
_cell.length_a   1.000
_cell.length_b   1.000
_cell.length_c   1.000
_cell.angle_alpha   90.00
_cell.angle_beta   90.00
_cell.angle_gamma   90.00
#
_symmetry.space_group_name_H-M   'P 1'
#
loop_
_entity.id
_entity.type
_entity.pdbx_description
1 polymer ?
#
loop_
_entity_poly.entity_id
_entity_poly.type
_entity_poly.pdbx_seq_one_letter_code
_entity_poly.pdbx_strand_id
1 'polypeptide(L)'
;MKDKGFPDKLEAIIRELWQLRLTKLHDRLPDDATDTDGESQFYSSHSEDDKTPQEAGLDDARLRRHGRNPTTTPSLMDAIALCYIGLVCLRVPVTLGDLTEWIERGELKYYRAISLIPKNMRTRLPATHRRMLEPEDTLKPAYLQKAVLDLSILYERVHGVTFPPLNTPPLLFRLLQTLALPIEVYAMVPRLAQLVGYTFDYSKAVSTRRYQRTDIPELQLASLIVIAVKLLCPFDEITRHPTHSSEPAGALIDWSVWIKSMRQYQPPDATSRLSDAESLLLKESDVYVMSDHDLDYYLDWYQRTWVNETLDVKNKDADFRTELFRPFPLDQEVSGITARCAISYRSQDRGY
;
A
#
# COMPACT_ATOMS: atom_id res chain seq x y z
N MET A 1 -1.86 -7.63 7.72
CA MET A 1 -0.59 -7.55 8.50
C MET A 1 -0.38 -8.75 9.40
N LYS A 2 -1.37 -9.17 10.23
CA LYS A 2 -1.25 -10.39 11.05
C LYS A 2 -1.12 -11.66 10.22
N ASP A 3 -1.86 -11.74 9.13
CA ASP A 3 -1.81 -12.88 8.19
C ASP A 3 -0.45 -13.04 7.49
N LYS A 4 0.36 -11.97 7.47
CA LYS A 4 1.72 -11.97 6.91
C LYS A 4 2.81 -12.33 7.94
N GLY A 5 2.44 -12.65 9.18
CA GLY A 5 3.37 -13.08 10.22
C GLY A 5 4.27 -11.97 10.79
N PHE A 6 3.86 -10.69 10.66
CA PHE A 6 4.61 -9.58 11.26
C PHE A 6 4.52 -9.58 12.79
N PRO A 7 5.58 -9.10 13.49
CA PRO A 7 5.60 -9.09 14.95
C PRO A 7 4.56 -8.13 15.52
N ASP A 8 3.99 -8.47 16.69
CA ASP A 8 2.99 -7.65 17.39
C ASP A 8 3.49 -6.23 17.73
N LYS A 9 4.81 -6.06 17.84
CA LYS A 9 5.46 -4.75 18.01
C LYS A 9 5.09 -3.75 16.92
N LEU A 10 4.78 -4.22 15.70
CA LEU A 10 4.36 -3.36 14.60
C LEU A 10 3.04 -2.64 14.94
N GLU A 11 2.09 -3.37 15.53
CA GLU A 11 0.80 -2.80 15.91
C GLU A 11 0.96 -1.73 17.00
N ALA A 12 1.85 -1.96 17.97
CA ALA A 12 2.16 -0.98 19.01
C ALA A 12 2.75 0.31 18.42
N ILE A 13 3.76 0.22 17.55
CA ILE A 13 4.40 1.39 16.93
C ILE A 13 3.39 2.19 16.09
N ILE A 14 2.56 1.52 15.29
CA ILE A 14 1.57 2.20 14.46
C ILE A 14 0.53 2.89 15.34
N ARG A 15 0.08 2.25 16.43
CA ARG A 15 -0.86 2.84 17.39
C ARG A 15 -0.27 4.09 18.05
N GLU A 16 1.00 4.06 18.45
CA GLU A 16 1.69 5.22 19.05
C GLU A 16 1.82 6.38 18.05
N LEU A 17 2.27 6.10 16.82
CA LEU A 17 2.34 7.12 15.76
C LEU A 17 0.96 7.71 15.47
N TRP A 18 -0.08 6.87 15.39
CA TRP A 18 -1.44 7.32 15.18
C TRP A 18 -1.96 8.17 16.35
N GLN A 19 -1.67 7.80 17.60
CA GLN A 19 -2.01 8.60 18.77
C GLN A 19 -1.36 9.98 18.73
N LEU A 20 -0.07 10.06 18.38
CA LEU A 20 0.61 11.34 18.20
C LEU A 20 -0.11 12.22 17.18
N ARG A 21 -0.53 11.64 16.05
CA ARG A 21 -1.31 12.35 15.05
C ARG A 21 -2.68 12.82 15.56
N LEU A 22 -3.36 11.99 16.35
CA LEU A 22 -4.66 12.32 16.92
C LEU A 22 -4.59 13.49 17.91
N THR A 23 -3.51 13.64 18.68
CA THR A 23 -3.39 14.78 19.62
C THR A 23 -3.52 16.12 18.90
N LYS A 24 -2.85 16.28 17.75
CA LYS A 24 -2.94 17.50 16.92
C LYS A 24 -4.26 17.69 16.20
N LEU A 25 -5.03 16.62 16.00
CA LEU A 25 -6.39 16.70 15.46
C LEU A 25 -7.40 17.03 16.56
N HIS A 26 -7.17 16.58 17.79
CA HIS A 26 -8.02 16.88 18.94
C HIS A 26 -7.96 18.36 19.32
N ASP A 27 -6.79 19.00 19.19
CA ASP A 27 -6.64 20.47 19.35
C ASP A 27 -7.57 21.29 18.42
N ARG A 28 -8.14 20.67 17.37
CA ARG A 28 -9.13 21.32 16.48
C ARG A 28 -10.58 21.07 16.86
N LEU A 29 -10.87 20.08 17.70
CA LEU A 29 -12.23 19.82 18.13
C LEU A 29 -12.58 20.88 19.18
N PRO A 30 -13.65 21.66 19.02
CA PRO A 30 -14.13 22.52 20.09
C PRO A 30 -14.38 21.65 21.33
N ASP A 31 -14.00 22.15 22.50
CA ASP A 31 -14.38 21.57 23.80
C ASP A 31 -15.90 21.71 23.96
N ASP A 32 -16.68 20.87 23.29
CA ASP A 32 -18.12 20.72 23.54
C ASP A 32 -18.31 19.92 24.82
N ALA A 33 -17.93 20.53 25.94
CA ALA A 33 -18.17 20.05 27.30
C ALA A 33 -18.48 21.21 28.27
N THR A 34 -19.02 22.32 27.76
CA THR A 34 -19.78 23.25 28.60
C THR A 34 -21.27 23.05 28.33
N ASP A 35 -21.92 22.37 29.27
CA ASP A 35 -23.36 22.25 29.40
C ASP A 35 -24.08 23.54 28.96
N THR A 36 -24.86 23.47 27.89
CA THR A 36 -25.97 24.40 27.69
C THR A 36 -27.06 23.70 26.91
N ASP A 37 -28.07 23.23 27.66
CA ASP A 37 -29.38 22.89 27.13
C ASP A 37 -29.92 24.09 26.34
N GLY A 38 -30.17 23.89 25.05
CA GLY A 38 -30.67 24.96 24.19
C GLY A 38 -30.70 24.56 22.73
N GLU A 39 -31.81 23.95 22.34
CA GLU A 39 -32.35 23.77 20.99
C GLU A 39 -31.54 24.31 19.78
N SER A 40 -31.44 23.42 18.79
CA SER A 40 -31.51 23.69 17.35
C SER A 40 -30.22 24.10 16.60
N GLN A 41 -29.76 23.12 15.83
CA GLN A 41 -29.46 23.24 14.39
C GLN A 41 -28.55 24.39 13.96
N PHE A 42 -27.26 24.26 14.25
CA PHE A 42 -26.23 24.85 13.38
C PHE A 42 -25.33 23.74 12.84
N TYR A 43 -25.75 23.18 11.72
CA TYR A 43 -24.87 22.46 10.81
C TYR A 43 -23.77 23.43 10.36
N SER A 44 -22.61 23.37 11.02
CA SER A 44 -21.47 24.19 10.64
C SER A 44 -20.91 23.70 9.30
N SER A 45 -21.17 24.51 8.27
CA SER A 45 -20.59 24.40 6.93
C SER A 45 -19.08 24.18 7.03
N HIS A 46 -18.63 22.97 6.71
CA HIS A 46 -17.22 22.67 6.50
C HIS A 46 -16.79 23.29 5.16
N SER A 47 -16.47 24.57 5.16
CA SER A 47 -15.61 25.16 4.14
C SER A 47 -14.16 24.90 4.55
N GLU A 48 -13.47 24.06 3.77
CA GLU A 48 -12.00 24.09 3.71
C GLU A 48 -11.58 25.38 3.00
N ASP A 49 -11.77 26.53 3.65
CA ASP A 49 -10.97 27.73 3.43
C ASP A 49 -11.39 28.80 4.44
N ASP A 50 -10.39 29.57 4.86
CA ASP A 50 -10.50 30.78 5.68
C ASP A 50 -10.63 30.61 7.21
N LYS A 51 -9.52 30.20 7.85
CA LYS A 51 -9.21 30.71 9.20
C LYS A 51 -8.38 31.97 9.05
N THR A 52 -8.91 33.10 9.50
CA THR A 52 -8.20 34.38 9.63
C THR A 52 -6.89 34.22 10.43
N PRO A 53 -5.84 35.02 10.16
CA PRO A 53 -4.47 34.73 10.60
C PRO A 53 -4.21 34.88 12.11
N GLN A 54 -5.22 35.14 12.92
CA GLN A 54 -5.02 35.74 14.24
C GLN A 54 -4.83 34.72 15.37
N GLU A 55 -5.10 33.44 15.13
CA GLU A 55 -5.00 32.38 16.16
C GLU A 55 -4.02 31.23 15.82
N ALA A 56 -3.45 31.23 14.60
CA ALA A 56 -2.41 30.27 14.26
C ALA A 56 -1.07 30.75 14.85
N GLY A 57 -0.54 30.02 15.84
CA GLY A 57 0.80 30.28 16.38
C GLY A 57 1.84 30.40 15.26
N LEU A 58 2.91 31.17 15.49
CA LEU A 58 3.96 31.47 14.50
C LEU A 58 4.53 30.20 13.84
N ASP A 59 4.54 29.07 14.56
CA ASP A 59 4.98 27.77 14.05
C ASP A 59 3.98 27.12 13.09
N ASP A 60 2.68 27.29 13.31
CA ASP A 60 1.61 26.75 12.45
C ASP A 60 1.53 27.52 11.12
N ALA A 61 1.79 28.83 11.15
CA ALA A 61 1.93 29.65 9.94
C ALA A 61 3.21 29.35 9.13
N ARG A 62 4.26 28.80 9.77
CA ARG A 62 5.47 28.28 9.10
C ARG A 62 5.23 26.90 8.51
N LEU A 63 4.53 26.03 9.26
CA LEU A 63 4.09 24.70 8.82
C LEU A 63 3.28 24.76 7.52
N ARG A 64 2.34 25.70 7.41
CA ARG A 64 1.51 25.93 6.21
C ARG A 64 2.29 26.39 4.99
N ARG A 65 3.41 27.11 5.17
CA ARG A 65 4.18 27.68 4.04
C ARG A 65 5.07 26.65 3.35
N HIS A 66 5.49 25.59 4.03
CA HIS A 66 6.53 24.65 3.56
C HIS A 66 6.21 23.17 3.86
N GLY A 67 4.93 22.78 3.94
CA GLY A 67 4.60 21.36 4.14
C GLY A 67 3.11 21.07 4.33
N ARG A 68 2.79 19.79 4.47
CA ARG A 68 1.44 19.30 4.77
C ARG A 68 1.01 19.79 6.14
N ASN A 69 -0.22 20.31 6.24
CA ASN A 69 -0.74 20.85 7.50
C ASN A 69 -0.95 19.69 8.50
N PRO A 70 -0.35 19.74 9.71
CA PRO A 70 -0.44 18.65 10.69
C PRO A 70 -1.85 18.29 11.11
N THR A 71 -2.78 19.19 10.85
CA THR A 71 -4.13 19.10 11.31
C THR A 71 -5.16 18.94 10.16
N THR A 72 -4.65 18.55 8.98
CA THR A 72 -5.47 17.99 7.88
C THR A 72 -5.98 16.59 8.24
N THR A 73 -7.21 16.29 7.81
CA THR A 73 -7.82 14.96 7.98
C THR A 73 -6.95 13.85 7.38
N PRO A 74 -6.78 12.73 8.08
CA PRO A 74 -5.96 11.63 7.59
C PRO A 74 -6.61 10.94 6.38
N SER A 75 -5.82 10.72 5.34
CA SER A 75 -6.22 9.95 4.16
C SER A 75 -5.97 8.45 4.39
N LEU A 76 -6.68 7.59 3.64
CA LEU A 76 -6.40 6.16 3.60
C LEU A 76 -4.97 5.86 3.11
N MET A 77 -4.42 6.69 2.22
CA MET A 77 -3.02 6.61 1.82
C MET A 77 -2.07 6.83 2.99
N ASP A 78 -2.43 7.72 3.92
CA ASP A 78 -1.62 7.96 5.10
C ASP A 78 -1.62 6.76 6.05
N ALA A 79 -2.71 5.99 6.10
CA ALA A 79 -2.77 4.77 6.90
C ALA A 79 -1.77 3.72 6.36
N ILE A 80 -1.69 3.54 5.04
CA ILE A 80 -0.70 2.66 4.41
C ILE A 80 0.72 3.20 4.64
N ALA A 81 0.92 4.51 4.46
CA ALA A 81 2.22 5.13 4.68
C ALA A 81 2.69 4.99 6.13
N LEU A 82 1.79 5.09 7.12
CA LEU A 82 2.09 4.80 8.53
C LEU A 82 2.45 3.32 8.75
N CYS A 83 1.74 2.40 8.10
CA CYS A 83 2.10 0.99 8.14
C CYS A 83 3.53 0.76 7.61
N TYR A 84 3.89 1.42 6.51
CA TYR A 84 5.23 1.36 5.96
C TYR A 84 6.29 1.93 6.91
N ILE A 85 6.05 3.12 7.47
CA ILE A 85 6.96 3.75 8.44
C ILE A 85 7.16 2.84 9.66
N GLY A 86 6.10 2.19 10.15
CA GLY A 86 6.20 1.20 11.22
C GLY A 86 7.10 0.00 10.87
N LEU A 87 7.03 -0.49 9.63
CA LEU A 87 7.92 -1.56 9.13
C LEU A 87 9.38 -1.09 9.03
N VAL A 88 9.60 0.15 8.61
CA VAL A 88 10.93 0.79 8.57
C VAL A 88 11.51 0.92 9.97
N CYS A 89 10.71 1.34 10.96
CA CYS A 89 11.11 1.39 12.37
C CYS A 89 11.59 0.03 12.90
N LEU A 90 10.92 -1.05 12.47
CA LEU A 90 11.29 -2.41 12.83
C LEU A 90 12.43 -3.00 12.00
N ARG A 91 12.99 -2.24 11.06
CA ARG A 91 14.03 -2.69 10.11
C ARG A 91 13.60 -3.92 9.30
N VAL A 92 12.32 -4.08 9.00
CA VAL A 92 11.85 -5.19 8.16
C VAL A 92 12.18 -4.86 6.69
N PRO A 93 12.75 -5.81 5.90
CA PRO A 93 13.17 -5.55 4.52
C PRO A 93 12.00 -5.58 3.51
N VAL A 94 10.96 -4.78 3.77
CA VAL A 94 9.79 -4.60 2.91
C VAL A 94 9.94 -3.30 2.10
N THR A 95 9.60 -3.33 0.81
CA THR A 95 9.54 -2.14 -0.05
C THR A 95 8.11 -1.63 -0.14
N LEU A 96 7.98 -0.37 -0.60
CA LEU A 96 6.68 0.19 -0.98
C LEU A 96 6.02 -0.58 -2.13
N GLY A 97 6.82 -1.21 -3.00
CA GLY A 97 6.34 -2.09 -4.07
C GLY A 97 5.59 -3.31 -3.53
N ASP A 98 6.06 -3.90 -2.44
CA ASP A 98 5.37 -5.04 -1.81
C ASP A 98 4.01 -4.61 -1.25
N LEU A 99 3.92 -3.42 -0.66
CA LEU A 99 2.65 -2.89 -0.16
C LEU A 99 1.66 -2.61 -1.29
N THR A 100 2.12 -2.06 -2.42
CA THR A 100 1.27 -1.87 -3.59
C THR A 100 0.82 -3.21 -4.16
N GLU A 101 1.71 -4.20 -4.20
CA GLU A 101 1.37 -5.56 -4.65
C GLU A 101 0.33 -6.22 -3.72
N TRP A 102 0.48 -6.09 -2.39
CA TRP A 102 -0.52 -6.63 -1.45
C TRP A 102 -1.88 -5.93 -1.58
N ILE A 103 -1.90 -4.66 -1.96
CA ILE A 103 -3.14 -3.92 -2.25
C ILE A 103 -3.76 -4.41 -3.55
N GLU A 104 -2.95 -4.56 -4.60
CA GLU A 104 -3.35 -5.06 -5.91
C GLU A 104 -3.83 -6.52 -5.84
N ARG A 105 -3.33 -7.33 -4.92
CA ARG A 105 -3.81 -8.70 -4.67
C ARG A 105 -5.01 -8.78 -3.70
N GLY A 106 -5.45 -7.65 -3.15
CA GLY A 106 -6.55 -7.59 -2.18
C GLY A 106 -6.24 -8.12 -0.77
N GLU A 107 -4.99 -8.48 -0.50
CA GLU A 107 -4.52 -8.94 0.81
C GLU A 107 -4.46 -7.79 1.83
N LEU A 108 -4.11 -6.60 1.35
CA LEU A 108 -4.17 -5.36 2.11
C LEU A 108 -5.36 -4.53 1.62
N LYS A 109 -6.40 -4.44 2.46
CA LYS A 109 -7.62 -3.70 2.12
C LYS A 109 -7.34 -2.21 1.98
N TYR A 110 -7.44 -1.72 0.75
CA TYR A 110 -7.38 -0.31 0.38
C TYR A 110 -8.61 0.07 -0.44
N TYR A 111 -8.89 -0.69 -1.50
CA TYR A 111 -10.15 -0.57 -2.23
C TYR A 111 -11.31 -1.01 -1.33
N ARG A 112 -12.37 -0.19 -1.28
CA ARG A 112 -13.55 -0.40 -0.43
C ARG A 112 -13.21 -0.66 1.05
N ALA A 113 -12.33 0.16 1.61
CA ALA A 113 -11.99 0.11 3.04
C ALA A 113 -13.21 0.32 3.95
N ILE A 114 -14.30 0.92 3.43
CA ILE A 114 -15.56 1.08 4.16
C ILE A 114 -16.15 -0.25 4.65
N SER A 115 -15.87 -1.36 3.97
CA SER A 115 -16.35 -2.69 4.34
C SER A 115 -15.78 -3.19 5.68
N LEU A 116 -14.64 -2.64 6.12
CA LEU A 116 -14.04 -2.93 7.42
C LEU A 116 -14.76 -2.22 8.58
N ILE A 117 -15.55 -1.18 8.27
CA ILE A 117 -16.23 -0.39 9.28
C ILE A 117 -17.55 -1.07 9.67
N PRO A 118 -17.85 -1.23 10.98
CA PRO A 118 -19.11 -1.78 11.42
C PRO A 118 -20.31 -1.02 10.84
N LYS A 119 -21.37 -1.75 10.45
CA LYS A 119 -22.57 -1.20 9.81
C LYS A 119 -23.17 0.01 10.55
N ASN A 120 -23.20 -0.06 11.88
CA ASN A 120 -23.75 1.00 12.74
C ASN A 120 -23.00 2.33 12.62
N MET A 121 -21.71 2.31 12.31
CA MET A 121 -20.89 3.50 12.07
C MET A 121 -21.02 3.95 10.61
N ARG A 122 -21.03 3.00 9.68
CA ARG A 122 -21.16 3.26 8.24
C ARG A 122 -22.40 4.07 7.87
N THR A 123 -23.55 3.74 8.49
CA THR A 123 -24.82 4.46 8.26
C THR A 123 -24.81 5.88 8.78
N ARG A 124 -24.03 6.17 9.82
CA ARG A 124 -23.90 7.51 10.43
C ARG A 124 -22.81 8.36 9.79
N LEU A 125 -21.91 7.76 9.02
CA LEU A 125 -20.79 8.47 8.39
C LEU A 125 -21.29 9.39 7.26
N PRO A 126 -20.91 10.67 7.20
CA PRO A 126 -21.24 11.56 6.08
C PRO A 126 -20.73 11.04 4.73
N ALA A 127 -21.42 11.39 3.64
CA ALA A 127 -21.09 10.93 2.29
C ALA A 127 -19.66 11.28 1.86
N THR A 128 -19.15 12.46 2.25
CA THR A 128 -17.78 12.90 1.95
C THR A 128 -16.73 11.95 2.54
N HIS A 129 -16.90 11.52 3.79
CA HIS A 129 -15.96 10.60 4.43
C HIS A 129 -16.13 9.15 3.94
N ARG A 130 -17.33 8.76 3.50
CA ARG A 130 -17.53 7.47 2.81
C ARG A 130 -16.70 7.41 1.52
N ARG A 131 -16.77 8.44 0.68
CA ARG A 131 -15.99 8.54 -0.57
C ARG A 131 -14.48 8.50 -0.30
N MET A 132 -14.00 9.10 0.79
CA MET A 132 -12.58 9.05 1.17
C MET A 132 -12.08 7.63 1.51
N LEU A 133 -12.98 6.71 1.87
CA LEU A 133 -12.68 5.31 2.21
C LEU A 133 -12.92 4.36 1.03
N GLU A 134 -13.40 4.89 -0.09
CA GLU A 134 -13.68 4.16 -1.32
C GLU A 134 -12.95 4.85 -2.48
N PRO A 135 -11.62 4.69 -2.57
CA PRO A 135 -10.88 5.22 -3.72
C PRO A 135 -11.33 4.50 -5.00
N GLU A 136 -11.77 5.27 -5.99
CA GLU A 136 -12.19 4.77 -7.31
C GLU A 136 -10.99 4.52 -8.24
N ASP A 137 -9.90 5.29 -8.04
CA ASP A 137 -8.67 5.17 -8.82
C ASP A 137 -7.68 4.19 -8.18
N THR A 138 -6.84 3.59 -9.03
CA THR A 138 -5.73 2.76 -8.55
C THR A 138 -4.67 3.57 -7.83
N LEU A 139 -4.11 2.95 -6.79
CA LEU A 139 -3.04 3.56 -6.00
C LEU A 139 -1.78 3.70 -6.84
N LYS A 140 -1.42 4.92 -7.24
CA LYS A 140 -0.14 5.15 -7.93
C LYS A 140 1.02 5.08 -6.92
N PRO A 141 2.05 4.26 -7.15
CA PRO A 141 3.18 4.11 -6.22
C PRO A 141 3.88 5.44 -5.88
N ALA A 142 3.94 6.37 -6.84
CA ALA A 142 4.55 7.68 -6.64
C ALA A 142 3.81 8.54 -5.59
N TYR A 143 2.47 8.43 -5.50
CA TYR A 143 1.70 9.12 -4.47
C TYR A 143 1.94 8.53 -3.09
N LEU A 144 2.08 7.20 -3.01
CA LEU A 144 2.40 6.53 -1.76
C LEU A 144 3.80 6.93 -1.25
N GLN A 145 4.80 6.94 -2.12
CA GLN A 145 6.16 7.42 -1.80
C GLN A 145 6.14 8.86 -1.28
N LYS A 146 5.39 9.74 -1.96
CA LYS A 146 5.22 11.12 -1.50
C LYS A 146 4.51 11.18 -0.15
N ALA A 147 3.47 10.38 0.08
CA ALA A 147 2.75 10.36 1.35
C ALA A 147 3.64 9.92 2.52
N VAL A 148 4.51 8.93 2.31
CA VAL A 148 5.51 8.49 3.31
C VAL A 148 6.47 9.62 3.67
N LEU A 149 7.00 10.31 2.66
CA LEU A 149 7.92 11.44 2.88
C LEU A 149 7.22 12.64 3.54
N ASP A 150 6.01 12.98 3.10
CA ASP A 150 5.23 14.07 3.69
C ASP A 150 4.92 13.77 5.17
N LEU A 151 4.61 12.51 5.50
CA LEU A 151 4.44 12.08 6.89
C LEU A 151 5.75 12.12 7.66
N SER A 152 6.86 11.63 7.11
CA SER A 152 8.15 11.63 7.82
C SER A 152 8.56 13.05 8.22
N ILE A 153 8.44 14.00 7.30
CA ILE A 153 8.72 15.42 7.52
C ILE A 153 7.75 16.00 8.56
N LEU A 154 6.47 15.64 8.50
CA LEU A 154 5.46 16.11 9.45
C LEU A 154 5.79 15.65 10.87
N TYR A 155 6.08 14.37 11.08
CA TYR A 155 6.41 13.82 12.40
C TYR A 155 7.71 14.40 12.95
N GLU A 156 8.73 14.59 12.11
CA GLU A 156 9.97 15.24 12.52
C GLU A 156 9.73 16.68 12.95
N ARG A 157 8.99 17.46 12.16
CA ARG A 157 8.76 18.88 12.43
C ARG A 157 7.85 19.12 13.64
N VAL A 158 6.83 18.28 13.82
CA VAL A 158 5.79 18.48 14.83
C VAL A 158 6.13 17.79 16.15
N HIS A 159 6.71 16.60 16.09
CA HIS A 159 6.97 15.76 17.26
C HIS A 159 8.47 15.51 17.49
N GLY A 160 9.38 15.99 16.64
CA GLY A 160 10.81 15.72 16.75
C GLY A 160 11.20 14.26 16.48
N VAL A 161 10.29 13.47 15.90
CA VAL A 161 10.51 12.04 15.67
C VAL A 161 11.32 11.86 14.40
N THR A 162 12.50 11.24 14.53
CA THR A 162 13.33 10.86 13.38
C THR A 162 13.18 9.37 13.13
N PHE A 163 12.95 9.02 11.86
CA PHE A 163 12.85 7.62 11.43
C PHE A 163 14.22 7.08 11.04
N PRO A 164 14.49 5.79 11.28
CA PRO A 164 15.75 5.20 10.87
C PRO A 164 15.89 5.19 9.34
N PRO A 165 17.12 5.14 8.81
CA PRO A 165 17.36 4.98 7.39
C PRO A 165 16.82 3.64 6.88
N LEU A 166 16.64 3.57 5.57
CA LEU A 166 16.25 2.35 4.88
C LEU A 166 17.17 1.17 5.26
N ASN A 167 16.61 -0.03 5.43
CA ASN A 167 17.41 -1.23 5.72
C ASN A 167 18.13 -1.73 4.45
N THR A 168 19.17 -0.99 4.04
CA THR A 168 19.81 -1.14 2.73
C THR A 168 20.38 -2.53 2.45
N PRO A 169 21.14 -3.20 3.35
CA PRO A 169 21.78 -4.47 3.02
C PRO A 169 20.80 -5.60 2.61
N PRO A 170 19.75 -5.94 3.38
CA PRO A 170 18.81 -6.98 2.97
C PRO A 170 17.90 -6.54 1.82
N LEU A 171 17.55 -5.25 1.74
CA LEU A 171 16.77 -4.74 0.62
C LEU A 171 17.54 -4.81 -0.70
N LEU A 172 18.82 -4.44 -0.67
CA LEU A 172 19.69 -4.55 -1.83
C LEU A 172 19.81 -6.00 -2.29
N PHE A 173 20.10 -6.93 -1.37
CA PHE A 173 20.17 -8.35 -1.71
C PHE A 173 18.87 -8.87 -2.35
N ARG A 174 17.72 -8.52 -1.76
CA ARG A 174 16.42 -8.89 -2.31
C ARG A 174 16.20 -8.31 -3.71
N LEU A 175 16.51 -7.02 -3.91
CA LEU A 175 16.39 -6.37 -5.21
C LEU A 175 17.29 -7.00 -6.27
N LEU A 176 18.52 -7.39 -5.91
CA LEU A 176 19.40 -8.15 -6.79
C LEU A 176 18.79 -9.49 -7.20
N GLN A 177 18.20 -10.23 -6.25
CA GLN A 177 17.54 -11.50 -6.53
C GLN A 177 16.33 -11.31 -7.45
N THR A 178 15.47 -10.32 -7.18
CA THR A 178 14.29 -10.05 -8.01
C THR A 178 14.64 -9.60 -9.43
N LEU A 179 15.78 -8.92 -9.59
CA LEU A 179 16.27 -8.44 -10.89
C LEU A 179 17.27 -9.41 -11.54
N ALA A 180 17.57 -10.55 -10.91
CA ALA A 180 18.60 -11.50 -11.33
C ALA A 180 19.94 -10.83 -11.70
N LEU A 181 20.39 -9.88 -10.88
CA LEU A 181 21.62 -9.11 -11.12
C LEU A 181 22.86 -9.79 -10.51
N PRO A 182 24.05 -9.55 -11.08
CA PRO A 182 25.33 -10.04 -10.56
C PRO A 182 25.61 -9.54 -9.14
N ILE A 183 26.24 -10.39 -8.32
CA ILE A 183 26.53 -10.11 -6.92
C ILE A 183 27.51 -8.93 -6.74
N GLU A 184 28.28 -8.60 -7.77
CA GLU A 184 29.20 -7.46 -7.82
C GLU A 184 28.44 -6.14 -7.60
N VAL A 185 27.17 -6.06 -8.04
CA VAL A 185 26.29 -4.90 -7.78
C VAL A 185 26.12 -4.67 -6.29
N TYR A 186 26.02 -5.73 -5.49
CA TYR A 186 25.88 -5.66 -4.04
C TYR A 186 27.07 -4.95 -3.39
N ALA A 187 28.29 -5.24 -3.85
CA ALA A 187 29.51 -4.67 -3.30
C ALA A 187 29.74 -3.21 -3.71
N MET A 188 29.30 -2.81 -4.91
CA MET A 188 29.51 -1.44 -5.41
C MET A 188 28.52 -0.43 -4.84
N VAL A 189 27.25 -0.80 -4.66
CA VAL A 189 26.20 0.15 -4.25
C VAL A 189 26.55 0.91 -2.96
N PRO A 190 27.07 0.26 -1.88
CA PRO A 190 27.51 0.99 -0.68
C PRO A 190 28.68 1.95 -0.95
N ARG A 191 29.62 1.59 -1.83
CA ARG A 191 30.75 2.45 -2.20
C ARG A 191 30.28 3.67 -3.00
N LEU A 192 29.35 3.46 -3.94
CA LEU A 192 28.74 4.55 -4.71
C LEU A 192 27.91 5.47 -3.80
N ALA A 193 27.16 4.90 -2.84
CA ALA A 193 26.41 5.68 -1.86
C ALA A 193 27.34 6.61 -1.06
N GLN A 194 28.50 6.12 -0.62
CA GLN A 194 29.51 6.93 0.07
C GLN A 194 30.09 8.04 -0.82
N LEU A 195 30.38 7.74 -2.09
CA LEU A 195 30.91 8.72 -3.04
C LEU A 195 29.93 9.86 -3.34
N VAL A 196 28.63 9.54 -3.43
CA VAL A 196 27.57 10.52 -3.71
C VAL A 196 27.08 11.22 -2.43
N GLY A 197 27.32 10.62 -1.26
CA GLY A 197 26.88 11.15 0.03
C GLY A 197 25.42 10.79 0.38
N TYR A 198 24.90 9.68 -0.13
CA TYR A 198 23.54 9.21 0.19
C TYR A 198 23.52 8.46 1.52
N THR A 199 22.64 8.90 2.43
CA THR A 199 22.45 8.29 3.76
C THR A 199 21.18 7.45 3.86
N PHE A 200 20.31 7.48 2.86
CA PHE A 200 19.01 6.80 2.84
C PHE A 200 18.07 7.19 4.00
N ASP A 201 18.19 8.41 4.50
CA ASP A 201 17.31 8.97 5.54
C ASP A 201 16.08 9.65 4.92
N TYR A 202 14.95 9.61 5.63
CA TYR A 202 13.69 10.26 5.21
C TYR A 202 13.57 11.75 5.59
N SER A 203 14.56 12.32 6.29
CA SER A 203 14.36 13.54 7.11
C SER A 203 15.30 14.73 6.78
N LYS A 204 16.48 14.51 6.18
CA LYS A 204 17.55 15.52 6.30
C LYS A 204 17.55 16.71 5.33
N ALA A 205 16.77 16.72 4.24
CA ALA A 205 16.97 17.71 3.15
C ALA A 205 15.76 18.57 2.77
N VAL A 206 14.54 18.23 3.22
CA VAL A 206 13.30 18.81 2.63
C VAL A 206 12.72 19.96 3.47
N SER A 207 13.21 20.19 4.68
CA SER A 207 12.66 21.19 5.61
C SER A 207 12.60 22.62 5.03
N THR A 208 13.50 22.96 4.10
CA THR A 208 13.68 24.33 3.57
C THR A 208 13.59 24.46 2.05
N ARG A 209 13.48 23.36 1.29
CA ARG A 209 13.52 23.38 -0.18
C ARG A 209 12.35 22.59 -0.78
N ARG A 210 11.98 22.93 -2.02
CA ARG A 210 11.06 22.14 -2.83
C ARG A 210 11.57 20.70 -2.98
N TYR A 211 10.68 19.76 -2.69
CA TYR A 211 10.80 18.33 -2.92
C TYR A 211 11.53 17.97 -4.23
N GLN A 212 12.52 17.09 -4.12
CA GLN A 212 13.24 16.49 -5.24
C GLN A 212 13.11 14.96 -5.19
N ARG A 213 13.15 14.32 -6.36
CA ARG A 213 13.09 12.85 -6.46
C ARG A 213 14.27 12.17 -5.74
N THR A 214 15.37 12.88 -5.60
CA THR A 214 16.57 12.45 -4.86
C THR A 214 16.36 12.39 -3.36
N ASP A 215 15.27 12.95 -2.83
CA ASP A 215 14.99 12.94 -1.39
C ASP A 215 14.36 11.61 -0.93
N ILE A 216 13.86 10.80 -1.87
CA ILE A 216 13.26 9.51 -1.57
C ILE A 216 14.36 8.44 -1.49
N PRO A 217 14.57 7.79 -0.33
CA PRO A 217 15.66 6.84 -0.14
C PRO A 217 15.54 5.58 -1.01
N GLU A 218 14.32 5.14 -1.33
CA GLU A 218 14.07 4.02 -2.23
C GLU A 218 14.52 4.37 -3.67
N LEU A 219 14.31 5.62 -4.11
CA LEU A 219 14.77 6.09 -5.43
C LEU A 219 16.29 6.28 -5.44
N GLN A 220 16.88 6.75 -4.34
CA GLN A 220 18.34 6.78 -4.20
C GLN A 220 18.92 5.38 -4.39
N LEU A 221 18.38 4.38 -3.69
CA LEU A 221 18.84 2.99 -3.80
C LEU A 221 18.68 2.43 -5.22
N ALA A 222 17.49 2.61 -5.82
CA ALA A 222 17.23 2.18 -7.20
C ALA A 222 18.19 2.86 -8.20
N SER A 223 18.44 4.17 -8.05
CA SER A 223 19.36 4.89 -8.93
C SER A 223 20.80 4.38 -8.83
N LEU A 224 21.26 4.07 -7.61
CA LEU A 224 22.61 3.51 -7.40
C LEU A 224 22.74 2.11 -7.99
N ILE A 225 21.69 1.28 -7.94
CA ILE A 225 21.66 -0.03 -8.59
C ILE A 225 21.77 0.14 -10.11
N VAL A 226 20.99 1.02 -10.72
CA VAL A 226 21.05 1.28 -12.17
C VAL A 226 22.43 1.79 -12.59
N ILE A 227 23.03 2.70 -11.81
CA ILE A 227 24.37 3.22 -12.07
C ILE A 227 25.41 2.09 -11.93
N ALA A 228 25.34 1.29 -10.87
CA ALA A 228 26.24 0.16 -10.64
C ALA A 228 26.19 -0.85 -11.80
N VAL A 229 24.98 -1.20 -12.25
CA VAL A 229 24.77 -2.08 -13.41
C VAL A 229 25.35 -1.46 -14.68
N LYS A 230 25.11 -0.17 -14.92
CA LYS A 230 25.67 0.54 -16.07
C LYS A 230 27.20 0.61 -16.05
N LEU A 231 27.82 0.65 -14.87
CA LEU A 231 29.27 0.65 -14.71
C LEU A 231 29.89 -0.74 -14.93
N LEU A 232 29.21 -1.81 -14.53
CA LEU A 232 29.65 -3.20 -14.80
C LEU A 232 29.46 -3.59 -16.25
N CYS A 233 28.28 -3.28 -16.77
CA CYS A 233 27.82 -3.68 -18.08
C CYS A 233 27.52 -2.39 -18.87
N PRO A 234 28.55 -1.71 -19.40
CA PRO A 234 28.34 -0.54 -20.24
C PRO A 234 27.51 -0.95 -21.46
N PHE A 235 26.49 -0.15 -21.80
CA PHE A 235 25.66 -0.34 -23.00
C PHE A 235 26.39 0.08 -24.29
N ASP A 236 27.69 -0.18 -24.36
CA ASP A 236 28.51 0.11 -25.52
C ASP A 236 28.54 -1.12 -26.42
N GLU A 237 28.65 -0.93 -27.74
CA GLU A 237 28.83 -2.03 -28.71
C GLU A 237 30.24 -2.66 -28.65
N ILE A 238 31.08 -2.22 -27.70
CA ILE A 238 32.46 -2.69 -27.54
C ILE A 238 32.48 -3.88 -26.60
N THR A 239 32.87 -5.04 -27.15
CA THR A 239 33.15 -6.24 -26.37
C THR A 239 34.45 -6.07 -25.60
N ARG A 240 34.35 -6.07 -24.28
CA ARG A 240 35.51 -6.02 -23.37
C ARG A 240 35.67 -7.41 -22.77
N HIS A 241 36.79 -8.06 -23.09
CA HIS A 241 37.11 -9.34 -22.49
C HIS A 241 37.81 -9.10 -21.15
N PRO A 242 37.42 -9.80 -20.08
CA PRO A 242 38.11 -9.70 -18.80
C PRO A 242 39.55 -10.17 -18.97
N THR A 243 40.49 -9.38 -18.47
CA THR A 243 41.93 -9.69 -18.51
C THR A 243 42.30 -10.62 -17.35
N HIS A 244 41.53 -10.57 -16.26
CA HIS A 244 41.72 -11.38 -15.06
C HIS A 244 40.38 -11.97 -14.56
N SER A 245 40.43 -13.15 -13.93
CA SER A 245 39.26 -13.80 -13.34
C SER A 245 38.62 -13.03 -12.19
N SER A 246 39.37 -12.12 -11.55
CA SER A 246 38.89 -11.23 -10.49
C SER A 246 38.32 -9.91 -11.03
N GLU A 247 38.38 -9.68 -12.34
CA GLU A 247 37.88 -8.45 -12.92
C GLU A 247 36.34 -8.48 -12.96
N PRO A 248 35.65 -7.43 -12.47
CA PRO A 248 34.19 -7.37 -12.50
C PRO A 248 33.64 -7.36 -13.94
N ALA A 249 34.48 -7.07 -14.94
CA ALA A 249 34.18 -7.25 -16.36
C ALA A 249 33.95 -8.72 -16.77
N GLY A 250 34.26 -9.69 -15.90
CA GLY A 250 33.90 -11.10 -16.12
C GLY A 250 32.44 -11.43 -15.83
N ALA A 251 31.73 -10.57 -15.09
CA ALA A 251 30.33 -10.75 -14.72
C ALA A 251 29.36 -10.15 -15.75
N LEU A 252 29.65 -10.33 -17.05
CA LEU A 252 28.82 -9.80 -18.14
C LEU A 252 27.48 -10.53 -18.19
N ILE A 253 26.40 -9.77 -18.15
CA ILE A 253 25.04 -10.28 -18.34
C ILE A 253 24.77 -10.36 -19.85
N ASP A 254 24.33 -11.52 -20.33
CA ASP A 254 23.68 -11.58 -21.64
C ASP A 254 22.28 -10.98 -21.51
N TRP A 255 22.15 -9.72 -21.92
CA TRP A 255 20.90 -8.97 -21.85
C TRP A 255 19.76 -9.63 -22.64
N SER A 256 20.06 -10.34 -23.73
CA SER A 256 19.03 -10.99 -24.54
C SER A 256 18.41 -12.18 -23.80
N VAL A 257 19.25 -12.96 -23.11
CA VAL A 257 18.83 -14.09 -22.27
C VAL A 257 18.14 -13.58 -21.01
N TRP A 258 18.68 -12.51 -20.40
CA TRP A 258 18.08 -11.88 -19.23
C TRP A 258 16.66 -11.37 -19.51
N ILE A 259 16.44 -10.64 -20.62
CA ILE A 259 15.10 -10.16 -21.01
C ILE A 259 14.13 -11.32 -21.23
N LYS A 260 14.56 -12.40 -21.91
CA LYS A 260 13.72 -13.58 -22.13
C LYS A 260 13.34 -14.24 -20.81
N SER A 261 14.31 -14.41 -19.91
CA SER A 261 14.10 -15.01 -18.59
C SER A 261 13.17 -14.17 -17.74
N MET A 262 13.35 -12.85 -17.73
CA MET A 262 12.51 -11.92 -16.96
C MET A 262 11.07 -11.86 -17.47
N ARG A 263 10.85 -12.01 -18.79
CA ARG A 263 9.49 -12.06 -19.38
C ARG A 263 8.77 -13.38 -19.12
N GLN A 264 9.51 -14.47 -19.01
CA GLN A 264 8.96 -15.81 -18.72
C GLN A 264 8.74 -16.02 -17.23
N TYR A 265 9.41 -15.24 -16.38
CA TYR A 265 9.21 -15.27 -14.94
C TYR A 265 7.78 -14.84 -14.61
N GLN A 266 6.97 -15.82 -14.24
CA GLN A 266 5.72 -15.59 -13.53
C GLN A 266 5.99 -15.81 -12.04
N PRO A 267 5.64 -14.85 -11.17
CA PRO A 267 5.75 -15.09 -9.74
C PRO A 267 4.85 -16.29 -9.39
N PRO A 268 5.28 -17.15 -8.44
CA PRO A 268 4.60 -18.42 -8.12
C PRO A 268 3.13 -18.25 -7.73
N ASP A 269 2.72 -17.04 -7.32
CA ASP A 269 1.37 -16.70 -6.87
C ASP A 269 0.51 -15.98 -7.94
N ALA A 270 0.94 -15.91 -9.22
CA ALA A 270 0.17 -15.30 -10.30
C ALA A 270 -0.59 -16.37 -11.11
N THR A 271 -1.73 -16.82 -10.57
CA THR A 271 -2.64 -17.73 -11.28
C THR A 271 -3.48 -17.03 -12.34
N SER A 272 -3.74 -15.73 -12.18
CA SER A 272 -4.44 -14.85 -13.13
C SER A 272 -3.54 -13.68 -13.51
N ARG A 273 -3.77 -13.11 -14.70
CA ARG A 273 -3.12 -11.84 -15.08
C ARG A 273 -3.77 -10.64 -14.41
N LEU A 274 -5.04 -10.77 -14.03
CA LEU A 274 -5.83 -9.72 -13.41
C LEU A 274 -5.54 -9.60 -11.92
N SER A 275 -5.17 -8.39 -11.52
CA SER A 275 -5.15 -7.94 -10.13
C SER A 275 -6.51 -7.38 -9.68
N ASP A 276 -6.75 -7.29 -8.37
CA ASP A 276 -7.94 -6.65 -7.78
C ASP A 276 -8.04 -5.16 -8.15
N ALA A 277 -6.90 -4.53 -8.41
CA ALA A 277 -6.82 -3.15 -8.89
C ALA A 277 -7.27 -3.03 -10.36
N GLU A 278 -6.85 -3.97 -11.22
CA GLU A 278 -7.26 -4.02 -12.62
C GLU A 278 -8.72 -4.42 -12.77
N SER A 279 -9.22 -5.33 -11.93
CA SER A 279 -10.62 -5.71 -11.92
C SER A 279 -11.54 -4.55 -11.51
N LEU A 280 -11.04 -3.61 -10.69
CA LEU A 280 -11.76 -2.36 -10.37
C LEU A 280 -11.84 -1.40 -11.55
N LEU A 281 -10.79 -1.33 -12.36
CA LEU A 281 -10.73 -0.45 -13.53
C LEU A 281 -11.29 -1.08 -14.81
N LEU A 282 -11.73 -2.34 -14.75
CA LEU A 282 -12.16 -3.11 -15.90
C LEU A 282 -13.33 -2.41 -16.62
N LYS A 283 -13.17 -2.17 -17.93
CA LYS A 283 -14.22 -1.57 -18.76
C LYS A 283 -14.97 -2.64 -19.54
N GLU A 284 -16.17 -2.30 -20.00
CA GLU A 284 -16.99 -3.17 -20.85
C GLU A 284 -16.27 -3.62 -22.12
N SER A 285 -15.36 -2.80 -22.67
CA SER A 285 -14.54 -3.14 -23.84
C SER A 285 -13.53 -4.25 -23.57
N ASP A 286 -13.08 -4.39 -22.33
CA ASP A 286 -11.96 -5.26 -21.98
C ASP A 286 -12.42 -6.71 -21.83
N VAL A 287 -13.72 -6.91 -21.54
CA VAL A 287 -14.39 -8.21 -21.46
C VAL A 287 -14.20 -9.03 -22.74
N TYR A 288 -14.14 -8.38 -23.90
CA TYR A 288 -13.96 -9.08 -25.18
C TYR A 288 -12.56 -9.68 -25.39
N VAL A 289 -11.57 -9.25 -24.59
CA VAL A 289 -10.15 -9.68 -24.72
C VAL A 289 -9.75 -10.62 -23.58
N MET A 290 -10.57 -10.73 -22.54
CA MET A 290 -10.31 -11.59 -21.37
C MET A 290 -10.31 -13.08 -21.75
N SER A 291 -9.41 -13.84 -21.14
CA SER A 291 -9.48 -15.30 -21.17
C SER A 291 -10.58 -15.83 -20.25
N ASP A 292 -10.97 -17.09 -20.42
CA ASP A 292 -11.98 -17.74 -19.58
C ASP A 292 -11.57 -17.71 -18.09
N HIS A 293 -10.30 -18.03 -17.80
CA HIS A 293 -9.74 -17.95 -16.44
C HIS A 293 -9.72 -16.53 -15.86
N ASP A 294 -9.50 -15.52 -16.70
CA ASP A 294 -9.52 -14.13 -16.29
C ASP A 294 -10.96 -13.68 -15.94
N LEU A 295 -11.95 -14.19 -16.68
CA LEU A 295 -13.37 -13.93 -16.42
C LEU A 295 -13.84 -14.61 -15.12
N ASP A 296 -13.47 -15.87 -14.90
CA ASP A 296 -13.74 -16.59 -13.65
C ASP A 296 -13.12 -15.84 -12.45
N TYR A 297 -11.86 -15.42 -12.56
CA TYR A 297 -11.19 -14.63 -11.53
C TYR A 297 -11.95 -13.34 -11.21
N TYR A 298 -12.40 -12.62 -12.26
CA TYR A 298 -13.17 -11.40 -12.11
C TYR A 298 -14.50 -11.65 -11.37
N LEU A 299 -15.24 -12.71 -11.72
CA LEU A 299 -16.49 -13.07 -11.07
C LEU A 299 -16.28 -13.45 -9.60
N ASP A 300 -15.26 -14.25 -9.31
CA ASP A 300 -14.87 -14.60 -7.94
C ASP A 300 -14.51 -13.38 -7.11
N TRP A 301 -13.74 -12.46 -7.70
CA TRP A 301 -13.38 -11.21 -7.07
C TRP A 301 -14.61 -10.33 -6.84
N TYR A 302 -15.52 -10.26 -7.81
CA TYR A 302 -16.76 -9.50 -7.69
C TYR A 302 -17.64 -10.05 -6.55
N GLN A 303 -17.75 -11.37 -6.45
CA GLN A 303 -18.46 -12.03 -5.36
C GLN A 303 -17.83 -11.70 -3.99
N ARG A 304 -16.51 -11.87 -3.87
CA ARG A 304 -15.78 -11.58 -2.62
C ARG A 304 -15.93 -10.13 -2.18
N THR A 305 -15.91 -9.20 -3.13
CA THR A 305 -15.87 -7.76 -2.85
C THR A 305 -17.27 -7.15 -2.69
N TRP A 306 -18.25 -7.46 -3.55
CA TRP A 306 -19.57 -6.82 -3.56
C TRP A 306 -20.73 -7.61 -2.99
N VAL A 307 -20.75 -8.93 -3.10
CA VAL A 307 -21.96 -9.72 -2.82
C VAL A 307 -22.18 -9.91 -1.31
N ASN A 308 -21.12 -9.96 -0.51
CA ASN A 308 -21.23 -10.21 0.94
C ASN A 308 -21.93 -9.09 1.73
N GLU A 309 -22.13 -7.90 1.16
CA GLU A 309 -22.67 -6.75 1.88
C GLU A 309 -24.15 -6.46 1.61
N THR A 310 -24.73 -7.05 0.55
CA THR A 310 -26.07 -6.70 0.05
C THR A 310 -27.21 -7.55 0.61
N LEU A 311 -26.91 -8.64 1.33
CA LEU A 311 -27.92 -9.46 2.01
C LEU A 311 -28.25 -8.93 3.40
N ASP A 312 -28.62 -7.65 3.51
CA ASP A 312 -29.09 -7.08 4.78
C ASP A 312 -30.58 -7.38 5.01
N VAL A 313 -30.81 -8.22 6.02
CA VAL A 313 -32.04 -8.90 6.43
C VAL A 313 -33.01 -7.96 7.18
N LYS A 314 -33.34 -6.79 6.62
CA LYS A 314 -34.31 -5.88 7.27
C LYS A 314 -35.36 -5.22 6.37
N ASN A 315 -35.45 -5.63 5.11
CA ASN A 315 -36.58 -5.27 4.25
C ASN A 315 -37.53 -6.46 4.12
N LYS A 316 -38.83 -6.21 4.03
CA LYS A 316 -39.85 -7.24 3.72
C LYS A 316 -39.54 -8.01 2.43
N ASP A 317 -38.74 -7.40 1.55
CA ASP A 317 -38.29 -7.99 0.29
C ASP A 317 -37.01 -8.81 0.42
N ALA A 318 -36.39 -8.88 1.61
CA ALA A 318 -35.20 -9.69 1.84
C ALA A 318 -35.55 -11.18 1.67
N ASP A 319 -36.68 -11.62 2.23
CA ASP A 319 -37.17 -13.00 2.10
C ASP A 319 -37.46 -13.35 0.63
N PHE A 320 -38.11 -12.44 -0.11
CA PHE A 320 -38.34 -12.60 -1.55
C PHE A 320 -37.04 -12.70 -2.35
N ARG A 321 -36.06 -11.84 -2.05
CA ARG A 321 -34.74 -11.89 -2.71
C ARG A 321 -34.02 -13.20 -2.38
N THR A 322 -34.07 -13.64 -1.14
CA THR A 322 -33.47 -14.92 -0.73
C THR A 322 -34.14 -16.10 -1.43
N GLU A 323 -35.46 -16.10 -1.57
CA GLU A 323 -36.18 -17.12 -2.37
C GLU A 323 -35.84 -17.05 -3.86
N LEU A 324 -35.69 -15.84 -4.42
CA LEU A 324 -35.33 -15.62 -5.81
C LEU A 324 -33.90 -16.09 -6.13
N PHE A 325 -32.96 -15.92 -5.19
CA PHE A 325 -31.57 -16.34 -5.36
C PHE A 325 -31.30 -17.80 -4.98
N ARG A 326 -32.21 -18.45 -4.25
CA ARG A 326 -32.13 -19.88 -3.90
C ARG A 326 -31.88 -20.83 -5.08
N PRO A 327 -32.50 -20.68 -6.27
CA PRO A 327 -32.19 -21.52 -7.43
C PRO A 327 -30.80 -21.26 -8.06
N PHE A 328 -30.09 -20.21 -7.65
CA PHE A 328 -28.78 -19.80 -8.18
C PHE A 328 -27.71 -19.82 -7.07
N PRO A 329 -27.26 -21.01 -6.64
CA PRO A 329 -26.29 -21.13 -5.55
C PRO A 329 -24.94 -20.51 -5.95
N LEU A 330 -24.34 -19.77 -5.04
CA LEU A 330 -22.96 -19.28 -5.18
C LEU A 330 -22.00 -20.42 -4.80
N ASP A 331 -20.83 -20.50 -5.45
CA ASP A 331 -19.89 -21.63 -5.31
C ASP A 331 -19.36 -21.87 -3.88
N GLN A 332 -19.46 -20.88 -3.00
CA GLN A 332 -19.19 -21.04 -1.55
C GLN A 332 -20.15 -22.04 -0.87
N GLU A 333 -21.38 -22.20 -1.38
CA GLU A 333 -22.31 -23.22 -0.91
C GLU A 333 -22.00 -24.58 -1.55
N VAL A 334 -21.61 -24.61 -2.82
CA VAL A 334 -21.32 -25.86 -3.56
C VAL A 334 -20.07 -26.57 -3.03
N SER A 335 -19.03 -25.83 -2.66
CA SER A 335 -17.82 -26.38 -2.03
C SER A 335 -18.06 -26.88 -0.59
N GLY A 336 -18.98 -26.26 0.15
CA GLY A 336 -19.48 -26.78 1.44
C GLY A 336 -20.37 -28.02 1.30
N ILE A 337 -21.16 -28.11 0.23
CA ILE A 337 -22.05 -29.25 -0.06
C ILE A 337 -21.26 -30.45 -0.59
N THR A 338 -20.26 -30.24 -1.45
CA THR A 338 -19.36 -31.32 -1.93
C THR A 338 -18.48 -31.87 -0.82
N ALA A 339 -17.98 -31.04 0.10
CA ALA A 339 -17.29 -31.51 1.30
C ALA A 339 -18.21 -32.33 2.23
N ARG A 340 -19.48 -31.93 2.38
CA ARG A 340 -20.49 -32.70 3.16
C ARG A 340 -20.89 -34.01 2.48
N CYS A 341 -21.01 -34.03 1.15
CA CYS A 341 -21.25 -35.26 0.38
C CYS A 341 -20.06 -36.23 0.45
N ALA A 342 -18.82 -35.73 0.41
CA ALA A 342 -17.62 -36.57 0.54
C ALA A 342 -17.49 -37.21 1.94
N ILE A 343 -17.93 -36.50 2.99
CA ILE A 343 -17.99 -37.06 4.36
C ILE A 343 -19.12 -38.09 4.49
N SER A 344 -20.25 -37.90 3.80
CA SER A 344 -21.37 -38.85 3.78
C SER A 344 -21.03 -40.16 3.05
N TYR A 345 -20.23 -40.13 1.99
CA TYR A 345 -19.81 -41.35 1.28
C TYR A 345 -18.77 -42.15 2.07
N ARG A 346 -17.90 -41.48 2.84
CA ARG A 346 -16.85 -42.16 3.62
C ARG A 346 -17.35 -42.83 4.90
N SER A 347 -18.58 -42.53 5.35
CA SER A 347 -19.22 -43.19 6.50
C SER A 347 -20.09 -44.40 6.15
N GLN A 348 -20.41 -44.62 4.86
CA GLN A 348 -21.19 -45.78 4.41
C GLN A 348 -20.33 -47.00 4.02
N ASP A 349 -19.03 -46.84 3.75
CA ASP A 349 -18.11 -47.94 3.37
C ASP A 349 -17.35 -48.59 4.54
N ARG A 350 -17.81 -48.43 5.79
CA ARG A 350 -17.32 -49.21 6.95
C ARG A 350 -18.46 -49.96 7.62
N GLY A 351 -18.95 -50.97 6.93
CA GLY A 351 -19.89 -51.94 7.48
C GLY A 351 -20.17 -53.04 6.48
N TYR A 352 -19.23 -53.98 6.33
CA TYR A 352 -19.43 -55.44 6.44
C TYR A 352 -18.07 -56.14 6.36
#